data_AF-A0A9X9SNX4-F1
#
_entry.id   AF-A0A9X9SNX4-F1
#
_cell.length_a   1.000
_cell.length_b   1.000
_cell.length_c   1.000
_cell.angle_alpha   90.00
_cell.angle_beta   90.00
_cell.angle_gamma   90.00
#
_symmetry.space_group_name_H-M   'P 1'
#
loop_
_entity.id
_entity.type
_entity.pdbx_description
1 polymer ?
#
loop_
_entity_poly.entity_id
_entity_poly.type
_entity_poly.pdbx_seq_one_letter_code
_entity_poly.pdbx_strand_id
1 'polypeptide(L)'
;MAYTLEERETIVRYDEMDNCWYFESNVRKHITKIMKTIDSCQILGQEKEDDRIIWIHAKLTNLDDYMVSPFVRKRVKREMTEEQREEARKRMARLHSKSET
;
A
#
# COMPACT_ATOMS: atom_id res chain seq x y z
N MET A 1 -6.32 -4.27 19.74
CA MET A 1 -5.52 -5.45 19.39
C MET A 1 -5.41 -5.48 17.89
N ALA A 2 -4.21 -5.63 17.34
CA ALA A 2 -4.03 -5.79 15.91
C ALA A 2 -4.63 -7.13 15.45
N TYR A 3 -5.28 -7.13 14.30
CA TYR A 3 -5.89 -8.32 13.69
C TYR A 3 -4.90 -9.49 13.62
N THR A 4 -5.40 -10.69 13.91
CA THR A 4 -4.71 -11.97 13.71
C THR A 4 -4.35 -12.18 12.24
N LEU A 5 -3.51 -13.17 11.93
CA LEU A 5 -3.10 -13.39 10.55
C LEU A 5 -4.29 -13.84 9.69
N GLU A 6 -5.20 -14.60 10.29
CA GLU A 6 -6.40 -15.17 9.68
C GLU A 6 -7.46 -14.10 9.39
N GLU A 7 -7.55 -13.08 10.24
CA GLU A 7 -8.45 -11.94 10.04
C GLU A 7 -7.90 -10.90 9.03
N ARG A 8 -6.62 -11.00 8.67
CA ARG A 8 -5.98 -10.02 7.80
C ARG A 8 -6.38 -10.21 6.35
N GLU A 9 -7.02 -9.19 5.80
CA GLU A 9 -7.45 -9.16 4.42
C GLU A 9 -7.29 -7.80 3.76
N THR A 10 -7.52 -7.76 2.46
CA THR A 10 -7.59 -6.52 1.71
C THR A 10 -8.63 -6.68 0.64
N ILE A 11 -9.62 -5.81 0.68
CA ILE A 11 -10.73 -5.77 -0.26
C ILE A 11 -10.48 -4.57 -1.18
N VAL A 12 -10.48 -4.83 -2.49
CA VAL A 12 -10.37 -3.81 -3.52
C VAL A 12 -11.59 -3.94 -4.39
N ARG A 13 -12.48 -2.95 -4.33
CA ARG A 13 -13.77 -2.96 -5.02
C ARG A 13 -13.84 -1.82 -5.99
N TYR A 14 -14.24 -2.11 -7.23
CA TYR A 14 -14.61 -1.09 -8.18
C TYR A 14 -16.13 -0.91 -8.19
N ASP A 15 -16.56 0.33 -8.27
CA ASP A 15 -17.96 0.71 -8.36
C ASP A 15 -18.18 1.43 -9.69
N GLU A 16 -18.86 0.76 -10.61
CA GLU A 16 -19.12 1.27 -11.96
C GLU A 16 -20.12 2.43 -11.94
N MET A 17 -21.08 2.43 -11.01
CA MET A 17 -22.08 3.49 -10.93
C MET A 17 -21.46 4.81 -10.50
N ASP A 18 -20.55 4.76 -9.52
CA ASP A 18 -19.83 5.92 -9.01
C ASP A 18 -18.52 6.21 -9.78
N ASN A 19 -18.13 5.35 -10.74
CA ASN A 19 -16.83 5.35 -11.41
C ASN A 19 -15.66 5.55 -10.44
N CYS A 20 -15.54 4.68 -9.43
CA CYS A 20 -14.56 4.85 -8.37
C CYS A 20 -14.04 3.53 -7.80
N TRP A 21 -12.92 3.61 -7.09
CA TRP A 21 -12.32 2.48 -6.40
C TRP A 21 -12.42 2.63 -4.88
N TYR A 22 -12.72 1.54 -4.20
CA TYR A 22 -12.68 1.42 -2.75
C TYR A 22 -11.54 0.50 -2.35
N PHE A 23 -10.80 0.91 -1.32
CA PHE A 23 -9.75 0.15 -0.69
C PHE A 23 -10.08 -0.02 0.78
N GLU A 24 -10.18 -1.28 1.22
CA GLU A 24 -10.34 -1.63 2.62
C GLU A 24 -9.24 -2.61 3.01
N SER A 25 -8.52 -2.33 4.11
CA SER A 25 -7.40 -3.17 4.51
C SER A 25 -7.05 -3.04 5.98
N ASN A 26 -6.87 -4.19 6.63
CA ASN A 26 -6.14 -4.33 7.89
C ASN A 26 -4.73 -4.94 7.70
N VAL A 27 -4.27 -5.13 6.46
CA VAL A 27 -2.93 -5.64 6.14
C VAL A 27 -1.92 -4.49 6.17
N ARG A 28 -1.04 -4.48 7.18
CA ARG A 28 -0.04 -3.41 7.42
C ARG A 28 0.73 -2.95 6.18
N LYS A 29 1.17 -3.89 5.33
CA LYS A 29 1.93 -3.58 4.09
C LYS A 29 1.07 -2.84 3.06
N HIS A 30 -0.23 -3.12 3.01
CA HIS A 30 -1.16 -2.48 2.09
C HIS A 30 -1.64 -1.13 2.64
N ILE A 31 -1.93 -1.04 3.95
CA ILE A 31 -2.20 0.25 4.64
C ILE A 31 -1.09 1.24 4.33
N THR A 32 0.19 0.85 4.49
CA THR A 32 1.33 1.72 4.18
C THR A 32 1.34 2.20 2.72
N LYS A 33 0.87 1.40 1.77
CA LYS A 33 0.78 1.80 0.36
C LYS A 33 -0.36 2.79 0.14
N ILE A 34 -1.54 2.50 0.69
CA ILE A 34 -2.72 3.37 0.60
C ILE A 34 -2.40 4.74 1.22
N MET A 35 -1.72 4.75 2.38
CA MET A 35 -1.32 5.99 3.05
C MET A 35 -0.34 6.86 2.25
N LYS A 36 0.42 6.30 1.31
CA LYS A 36 1.30 7.08 0.42
C LYS A 36 0.56 7.82 -0.68
N THR A 37 -0.65 7.37 -0.98
CA THR A 37 -1.55 7.97 -1.98
C THR A 37 -2.80 8.49 -1.28
N ILE A 38 -2.69 8.87 0.00
CA ILE A 38 -3.84 9.26 0.79
C ILE A 38 -4.41 10.59 0.34
N ASP A 39 -3.57 11.50 -0.15
CA ASP A 39 -3.99 12.82 -0.65
C ASP A 39 -4.87 12.70 -1.91
N SER A 40 -4.75 11.59 -2.64
CA SER A 40 -5.62 11.25 -3.79
C SER A 40 -6.87 10.47 -3.40
N CYS A 41 -7.02 10.10 -2.13
CA CYS A 41 -8.11 9.29 -1.64
C CYS A 41 -8.95 10.02 -0.59
N GLN A 42 -10.26 9.84 -0.63
CA GLN A 42 -11.14 10.18 0.48
C GLN A 42 -11.08 9.07 1.54
N ILE A 43 -10.71 9.39 2.77
CA ILE A 43 -10.81 8.43 3.89
C ILE A 43 -12.27 8.33 4.33
N LEU A 44 -12.81 7.11 4.27
CA LEU A 44 -14.16 6.79 4.73
C LEU A 44 -14.17 6.26 6.16
N GLY A 45 -13.09 5.61 6.58
CA GLY A 45 -12.92 5.10 7.94
C GLY A 45 -11.47 4.71 8.23
N GLN A 46 -11.08 4.77 9.51
CA GLN A 46 -9.80 4.27 9.97
C GLN A 46 -9.90 3.85 11.44
N GLU A 47 -9.12 2.83 11.82
CA GLU A 47 -8.92 2.43 13.21
C GLU A 47 -7.46 2.60 13.60
N LYS A 48 -7.22 3.04 14.83
CA LYS A 48 -5.88 3.25 15.38
C LYS A 48 -5.69 2.49 16.68
N GLU A 49 -4.50 1.94 16.86
CA GLU A 49 -4.00 1.37 18.11
C GLU A 49 -2.57 1.85 18.31
N ASP A 50 -2.25 2.41 19.47
CA ASP A 50 -0.93 3.00 19.78
C ASP A 50 -0.42 3.95 18.68
N ASP A 51 -1.29 4.87 18.23
CA ASP A 51 -1.08 5.80 17.11
C ASP A 51 -0.81 5.17 15.73
N ARG A 52 -0.92 3.84 15.62
CA ARG A 52 -0.75 3.12 14.36
C ARG A 52 -2.10 2.82 13.75
N ILE A 53 -2.27 3.17 12.47
CA ILE A 53 -3.45 2.76 11.70
C ILE A 53 -3.41 1.24 11.50
N ILE A 54 -4.40 0.55 12.07
CA ILE A 54 -4.54 -0.91 12.02
C ILE A 54 -5.58 -1.37 11.00
N TRP A 55 -6.50 -0.49 10.61
CA TRP A 55 -7.46 -0.69 9.52
C TRP A 55 -7.75 0.64 8.83
N ILE A 56 -7.98 0.59 7.52
CA ILE A 56 -8.34 1.75 6.70
C ILE A 56 -9.40 1.38 5.67
N HIS A 57 -10.33 2.29 5.43
CA HIS A 57 -11.27 2.28 4.33
C HIS A 57 -11.20 3.63 3.60
N ALA A 58 -10.90 3.59 2.31
CA ALA A 58 -10.69 4.78 1.49
C ALA A 58 -11.32 4.63 0.10
N LYS A 59 -11.70 5.76 -0.50
CA LYS A 59 -12.30 5.88 -1.83
C LYS A 59 -11.40 6.72 -2.74
N LEU A 60 -11.14 6.25 -3.95
CA LEU A 60 -10.42 6.96 -5.01
C LEU A 60 -11.39 7.30 -6.13
N THR A 61 -11.56 8.59 -6.42
CA THR A 61 -12.43 9.11 -7.49
C THR A 61 -11.65 9.74 -8.63
N ASN A 62 -10.41 10.18 -8.41
CA ASN A 62 -9.57 10.76 -9.46
C ASN A 62 -8.96 9.64 -10.33
N LEU A 63 -9.73 9.14 -11.30
CA LEU A 63 -9.28 8.10 -12.24
C LEU A 63 -8.62 8.65 -13.50
N ASP A 64 -8.59 9.97 -13.68
CA ASP A 64 -7.86 10.62 -14.76
C ASP A 64 -6.36 10.62 -14.48
N ASP A 65 -5.97 10.87 -13.21
CA ASP A 65 -4.56 10.90 -12.79
C ASP A 65 -4.04 9.55 -12.25
N TYR A 66 -4.95 8.65 -11.83
CA TYR A 66 -4.60 7.40 -11.15
C TYR A 66 -5.24 6.18 -11.79
N MET A 67 -4.44 5.11 -11.94
CA MET A 67 -4.89 3.83 -12.47
C MET A 67 -4.81 2.73 -11.39
N VAL A 68 -5.90 2.00 -11.22
CA VAL A 68 -5.99 0.80 -10.38
C VAL A 68 -6.26 -0.41 -11.26
N SER A 69 -5.64 -1.55 -10.95
CA SER A 69 -5.79 -2.79 -11.72
C SER A 69 -6.01 -3.96 -10.78
N PRO A 70 -7.22 -4.55 -10.73
CA PRO A 70 -7.50 -5.72 -9.89
C PRO A 70 -6.99 -7.01 -10.54
N PHE A 71 -6.72 -6.96 -11.85
CA PHE A 71 -6.36 -8.14 -12.63
C PHE A 71 -4.89 -8.50 -12.47
N VAL A 72 -4.63 -9.81 -12.47
CA VAL A 72 -3.28 -10.38 -12.37
C VAL A 72 -2.44 -9.90 -13.55
N ARG A 73 -1.30 -9.27 -13.23
CA ARG A 73 -0.29 -8.88 -14.22
C ARG A 73 0.91 -9.82 -14.12
N LYS A 74 1.48 -10.21 -15.26
CA LYS A 74 2.71 -11.00 -15.30
C LYS A 74 3.82 -10.20 -14.60
N ARG A 75 4.51 -10.84 -13.64
CA ARG A 75 5.63 -10.22 -12.95
C ARG A 75 6.78 -10.05 -13.94
N VAL A 76 6.95 -8.85 -14.48
CA VAL A 76 8.15 -8.49 -15.24
C VAL A 76 9.30 -8.43 -14.25
N LYS A 77 10.15 -9.46 -14.22
CA LYS A 77 11.43 -9.38 -13.51
C LYS A 77 12.29 -8.41 -14.30
N ARG A 78 12.47 -7.18 -13.78
CA ARG A 78 13.56 -6.33 -14.26
C ARG A 78 14.86 -7.02 -13.87
N GLU A 79 15.60 -7.48 -14.86
CA GLU A 79 16.98 -7.92 -14.64
C GLU A 79 17.77 -6.68 -14.22
N MET A 80 18.17 -6.63 -12.96
CA MET A 80 19.05 -5.57 -12.49
C MET A 80 20.48 -5.91 -12.90
N THR A 81 21.19 -4.92 -13.46
CA THR A 81 22.63 -5.01 -13.66
C THR A 81 23.34 -5.16 -12.32
N GLU A 82 24.58 -5.64 -12.33
CA GLU A 82 25.33 -5.85 -11.08
C GLU A 82 25.55 -4.54 -10.31
N GLU A 83 25.76 -3.43 -11.04
CA GLU A 83 25.85 -2.08 -10.46
C GLU A 83 24.57 -1.68 -9.73
N GLN A 84 23.40 -1.88 -10.36
CA GLN A 84 22.11 -1.59 -9.73
C GLN A 84 21.87 -2.45 -8.47
N ARG A 85 22.35 -3.70 -8.46
CA ARG A 85 22.29 -4.57 -7.27
C ARG A 85 23.20 -4.05 -6.15
N GLU A 86 24.39 -3.58 -6.48
CA GLU A 86 25.32 -3.05 -5.48
C GLU A 86 24.81 -1.75 -4.86
N GLU A 87 24.25 -0.83 -5.66
CA GLU A 87 23.62 0.39 -5.14
C GLU A 87 22.43 0.10 -4.23
N ALA A 88 21.58 -0.87 -4.60
CA ALA A 88 20.46 -1.30 -3.75
C ALA A 88 20.95 -1.87 -2.41
N ARG A 89 22.02 -2.69 -2.41
CA ARG A 89 22.66 -3.21 -1.19
C ARG A 89 23.18 -2.07 -0.31
N LYS A 90 23.91 -1.11 -0.87
CA LYS A 90 24.43 0.07 -0.14
C LYS A 90 23.30 0.92 0.46
N ARG A 91 22.20 1.12 -0.27
CA ARG A 91 21.03 1.87 0.23
C ARG A 91 20.38 1.19 1.43
N MET A 92 20.22 -0.13 1.39
CA MET A 92 19.64 -0.90 2.50
C MET A 92 20.52 -0.87 3.75
N ALA A 93 21.84 -0.99 3.60
CA ALA A 93 22.78 -0.89 4.72
C ALA A 93 22.69 0.47 5.44
N ARG A 94 22.61 1.58 4.68
CA ARG A 94 22.46 2.93 5.23
C ARG A 94 21.14 3.15 5.97
N LEU A 95 20.05 2.49 5.55
CA LEU A 95 18.77 2.58 6.22
C LEU A 95 18.78 1.82 7.55
N HIS A 96 19.44 0.66 7.59
CA HIS A 96 19.58 -0.15 8.80
C HIS A 96 20.45 0.54 9.86
N SER A 97 21.57 1.15 9.46
CA SER A 97 22.43 1.89 10.39
C SER A 97 21.74 3.12 10.99
N LYS A 98 20.80 3.73 10.26
CA LYS A 98 20.01 4.89 10.73
C LYS A 98 18.87 4.51 11.68
N SER A 99 18.45 3.25 11.71
CA SER A 99 17.41 2.78 12.65
C SER A 99 17.97 2.29 13.99
N GLU A 100 19.30 2.16 14.10
CA GLU A 100 20.01 1.74 15.32
C GLU A 100 20.57 2.92 16.14
N THR A 101 20.34 4.16 15.70
CA THR A 101 20.69 5.40 16.41
C THR A 101 19.42 6.14 16.80
#